data_AF-A0A811NWH5-F1
#
_entry.id   AF-A0A811NWH5-F1
#
_cell.length_a   1.000
_cell.length_b   1.000
_cell.length_c   1.000
_cell.angle_alpha   90.00
_cell.angle_beta   90.00
_cell.angle_gamma   90.00
#
_symmetry.space_group_name_H-M   'P 1'
#
loop_
_entity.id
_entity.type
_entity.pdbx_description
1 polymer ?
#
loop_
_entity_poly.entity_id
_entity_poly.type
_entity_poly.pdbx_seq_one_letter_code
_entity_poly.pdbx_strand_id
1 'polypeptide(L)'
;MIGCVAAQSIREPATQMTLNTFHFAGVSAKNVTLGVPRLREIINVTKKIKTPSLSVYLKPGLNKTKELAKSVQCALEYTTLCSVTHATEVWYDPDPMGTIIEEDLEFVWSYYEMTDEDIDPDKISP
;
A
#
# COMPACT_ATOMS: atom_id res chain seq x y z
N MET A 1 -43.19 24.73 -0.39
CA MET A 1 -41.87 25.16 -0.95
C MET A 1 -40.74 24.50 -0.15
N ILE A 2 -40.63 23.16 -0.21
CA ILE A 2 -39.75 22.39 0.70
C ILE A 2 -38.31 22.36 0.19
N GLY A 3 -38.10 22.28 -1.14
CA GLY A 3 -36.77 22.19 -1.74
C GLY A 3 -35.89 23.42 -1.50
N CYS A 4 -36.46 24.63 -1.56
CA CYS A 4 -35.70 25.86 -1.30
C CYS A 4 -35.25 25.95 0.16
N VAL A 5 -36.13 25.60 1.11
CA VAL A 5 -35.81 25.58 2.54
C VAL A 5 -34.72 24.54 2.81
N ALA A 6 -34.87 23.31 2.29
CA ALA A 6 -33.88 22.25 2.47
C ALA A 6 -32.50 22.63 1.89
N ALA A 7 -32.47 23.25 0.71
CA ALA A 7 -31.23 23.68 0.07
C ALA A 7 -30.49 24.77 0.87
N GLN A 8 -31.21 25.74 1.43
CA GLN A 8 -30.60 26.77 2.31
C GLN A 8 -30.10 26.16 3.62
N SER A 9 -30.89 25.28 4.24
CA SER A 9 -30.52 24.62 5.50
C SER A 9 -29.24 23.78 5.40
N ILE A 10 -28.87 23.28 4.21
CA ILE A 10 -27.63 22.53 3.99
C ILE A 10 -26.46 23.46 3.63
N ARG A 11 -26.72 24.53 2.87
CA ARG A 11 -25.65 25.37 2.29
C ARG A 11 -24.87 26.13 3.35
N GLU A 12 -25.56 26.78 4.28
CA GLU A 12 -24.93 27.61 5.31
C GLU A 12 -24.01 26.81 6.25
N PRO A 13 -24.45 25.69 6.86
CA PRO A 13 -23.55 24.88 7.69
C PRO A 13 -22.40 24.27 6.90
N ALA A 14 -22.57 23.91 5.63
CA ALA A 14 -21.48 23.38 4.81
C ALA A 14 -20.33 24.38 4.64
N THR A 15 -20.65 25.67 4.45
CA THR A 15 -19.63 26.72 4.35
C THR A 15 -18.90 26.93 5.69
N GLN A 16 -19.63 26.91 6.82
CA GLN A 16 -19.05 27.01 8.16
C GLN A 16 -18.16 25.80 8.49
N MET A 17 -18.54 24.60 8.08
CA MET A 17 -17.75 23.38 8.30
C MET A 17 -16.41 23.41 7.57
N THR A 18 -16.24 24.18 6.49
CA THR A 18 -15.00 24.18 5.70
C THR A 18 -13.81 24.75 6.45
N LEU A 19 -14.06 25.66 7.40
CA LEU A 19 -13.00 26.26 8.23
C LEU A 19 -12.62 25.40 9.44
N ASN A 20 -13.52 24.51 9.90
CA ASN A 20 -13.33 23.72 11.12
C ASN A 20 -12.61 22.37 10.91
N THR A 21 -12.24 22.03 9.68
CA THR A 21 -11.86 20.65 9.31
C THR A 21 -10.37 20.31 9.42
N PHE A 22 -9.51 21.28 9.76
CA PHE A 22 -8.06 21.04 9.87
C PHE A 22 -7.62 20.54 11.25
N HIS A 23 -8.49 20.58 12.26
CA HIS A 23 -8.15 20.23 13.65
C HIS A 23 -9.10 19.20 14.26
N PHE A 24 -9.44 18.13 13.52
CA PHE A 24 -10.05 16.96 14.16
C PHE A 24 -8.99 16.23 14.99
N ALA A 25 -8.83 16.66 16.25
CA ALA A 25 -7.87 16.08 17.17
C ALA A 25 -8.29 14.65 17.56
N GLY A 26 -7.38 13.68 17.44
CA GLY A 26 -7.55 12.34 18.03
C GLY A 26 -7.74 11.18 17.05
N VAL A 27 -7.76 11.40 15.72
CA VAL A 27 -7.81 10.30 14.74
C VAL A 27 -6.54 10.31 13.89
N SER A 28 -5.81 9.19 13.88
CA SER A 28 -4.49 9.05 13.27
C SER A 28 -4.47 9.52 11.80
N ALA A 29 -3.75 10.63 11.57
CA ALA A 29 -2.98 11.01 10.39
C ALA A 29 -3.50 10.67 8.97
N LYS A 30 -4.82 10.57 8.75
CA LYS A 30 -5.38 10.57 7.39
C LYS A 30 -5.90 11.96 7.06
N ASN A 31 -5.17 12.66 6.20
CA ASN A 31 -5.67 13.85 5.51
C ASN A 31 -6.90 13.46 4.68
N VAL A 32 -8.08 13.62 5.26
CA VAL A 32 -9.36 13.38 4.60
C VAL A 32 -9.88 14.71 4.04
N THR A 33 -10.39 14.71 2.82
CA THR A 33 -11.15 15.85 2.30
C THR A 33 -12.44 15.99 3.09
N LEU A 34 -12.64 17.15 3.71
CA LEU A 34 -13.82 17.50 4.48
C LEU A 34 -14.38 18.85 4.00
N GLY A 35 -15.55 19.24 4.53
CA GLY A 35 -16.20 20.52 4.22
C GLY A 35 -16.73 20.64 2.79
N VAL A 36 -16.74 21.86 2.26
CA VAL A 36 -17.22 22.18 0.89
C VAL A 36 -16.51 21.37 -0.20
N PRO A 37 -15.17 21.16 -0.17
CA PRO A 37 -14.51 20.32 -1.16
C PRO A 37 -15.11 18.91 -1.27
N ARG A 38 -15.43 18.29 -0.12
CA ARG A 38 -16.04 16.96 -0.07
C ARG A 38 -17.50 16.98 -0.51
N LEU A 39 -18.25 18.00 -0.10
CA LEU A 39 -19.64 18.18 -0.54
C LEU A 39 -19.75 18.28 -2.07
N ARG A 40 -18.83 19.02 -2.71
CA ARG A 40 -18.77 19.16 -4.17
C ARG A 40 -18.50 17.82 -4.86
N GLU A 41 -17.61 17.00 -4.31
CA GLU A 41 -17.34 15.65 -4.85
C GLU A 41 -18.57 14.73 -4.78
N ILE A 42 -19.32 14.80 -3.67
CA ILE A 42 -20.52 13.97 -3.45
C ILE A 42 -21.65 14.39 -4.39
N ILE A 43 -21.95 15.69 -4.48
CA ILE A 43 -23.05 16.21 -5.33
C ILE A 43 -22.79 15.91 -6.81
N ASN A 44 -21.53 16.04 -7.26
CA ASN A 44 -21.17 15.83 -8.66
C ASN A 44 -20.91 14.36 -9.02
N VAL A 45 -20.96 13.44 -8.05
CA VAL A 45 -20.67 12.00 -8.26
C VAL A 45 -19.33 11.81 -8.99
N THR A 46 -18.29 12.48 -8.51
CA THR A 46 -16.97 12.47 -9.17
C THR A 46 -16.37 11.06 -9.15
N LYS A 47 -15.97 10.54 -10.33
CA LYS A 47 -15.34 9.21 -10.45
C LYS A 47 -14.02 9.06 -9.67
N LYS A 48 -13.19 10.10 -9.66
CA LYS A 48 -11.91 10.15 -8.95
C LYS A 48 -11.99 11.16 -7.81
N ILE A 49 -12.25 10.69 -6.60
CA ILE A 49 -12.24 11.52 -5.39
C ILE A 49 -10.81 11.75 -4.89
N LYS A 50 -10.52 12.89 -4.27
CA LYS A 50 -9.14 13.25 -3.88
C LYS A 50 -8.57 12.37 -2.78
N THR A 51 -9.37 12.03 -1.77
CA THR A 51 -8.92 11.18 -0.65
C THR A 51 -9.87 9.99 -0.50
N PRO A 52 -9.74 8.94 -1.33
CA PRO A 52 -10.52 7.74 -1.17
C PRO A 52 -10.17 7.05 0.16
N SER A 53 -11.19 6.66 0.91
CA SER A 53 -11.03 5.91 2.15
C SER A 53 -12.03 4.76 2.21
N LEU A 54 -11.59 3.66 2.81
CA LEU A 54 -12.39 2.46 3.06
C LEU A 54 -12.14 2.04 4.50
N SER A 55 -13.22 1.78 5.24
CA SER A 55 -13.16 1.19 6.57
C SER A 55 -13.51 -0.29 6.46
N VAL A 56 -12.53 -1.16 6.73
CA VAL A 56 -12.69 -2.62 6.68
C VAL A 56 -12.81 -3.17 8.09
N TYR A 57 -13.88 -3.90 8.36
CA TYR A 57 -14.10 -4.54 9.66
C TYR A 57 -13.63 -6.00 9.62
N LEU A 58 -12.96 -6.44 10.69
CA LEU A 58 -12.46 -7.81 10.81
C LEU A 58 -13.59 -8.77 11.22
N LYS A 59 -13.51 -10.02 10.72
CA LYS A 59 -14.45 -11.08 11.08
C LYS A 59 -14.40 -11.41 12.58
N PRO A 60 -15.52 -11.87 13.18
CA PRO A 60 -15.53 -12.32 14.57
C PRO A 60 -14.54 -13.48 14.73
N GLY A 61 -13.62 -13.36 15.71
CA GLY A 61 -12.53 -14.32 15.96
C GLY A 61 -11.14 -13.76 15.62
N LEU A 62 -11.02 -12.96 14.55
CA LEU A 62 -9.77 -12.29 14.17
C LEU A 62 -9.64 -10.88 14.76
N ASN A 63 -10.74 -10.32 15.28
CA ASN A 63 -10.83 -8.94 15.75
C ASN A 63 -10.31 -8.71 17.19
N LYS A 64 -10.01 -9.76 17.95
CA LYS A 64 -9.59 -9.64 19.37
C LYS A 64 -8.08 -9.62 19.55
N THR A 65 -7.32 -10.18 18.61
CA THR A 65 -5.87 -10.34 18.73
C THR A 65 -5.16 -9.42 17.74
N LYS A 66 -4.21 -8.62 18.25
CA LYS A 66 -3.42 -7.68 17.43
C LYS A 66 -2.63 -8.36 16.33
N GLU A 67 -2.09 -9.56 16.59
CA GLU A 67 -1.30 -10.33 15.63
C GLU A 67 -2.14 -10.77 14.42
N LEU A 68 -3.35 -11.27 14.66
CA LEU A 68 -4.30 -11.64 13.61
C LEU A 68 -4.80 -10.43 12.83
N ALA A 69 -4.97 -9.28 13.49
CA ALA A 69 -5.29 -8.04 12.78
C ALA A 69 -4.13 -7.59 11.87
N LYS A 70 -2.88 -7.76 12.33
CA LYS A 70 -1.69 -7.40 11.56
C LYS A 70 -1.49 -8.31 10.35
N SER A 71 -1.78 -9.62 10.47
CA SER A 71 -1.69 -10.52 9.31
C SER A 71 -2.68 -10.14 8.22
N VAL A 72 -3.90 -9.77 8.57
CA VAL A 72 -4.90 -9.25 7.61
C VAL A 72 -4.45 -7.91 7.02
N GLN A 73 -3.86 -7.02 7.82
CA GLN A 73 -3.29 -5.76 7.33
C GLN A 73 -2.22 -6.02 6.26
N CYS A 74 -1.25 -6.89 6.54
CA CYS A 74 -0.20 -7.25 5.58
C CYS A 74 -0.76 -7.88 4.30
N ALA A 75 -1.84 -8.67 4.39
CA ALA A 75 -2.47 -9.28 3.22
C ALA A 75 -3.24 -8.27 2.33
N LEU A 76 -3.69 -7.15 2.90
CA LEU A 76 -4.42 -6.10 2.17
C LEU A 76 -3.51 -4.99 1.65
N GLU A 77 -2.31 -4.87 2.19
CA GLU A 77 -1.34 -3.86 1.79
C GLU A 77 -0.82 -4.15 0.39
N TYR A 78 -0.86 -3.14 -0.48
CA TYR A 78 -0.31 -3.26 -1.82
C TYR A 78 1.20 -3.02 -1.77
N THR A 79 1.95 -4.11 -1.92
CA THR A 79 3.42 -4.11 -1.86
C THR A 79 3.96 -4.48 -3.23
N THR A 80 4.82 -3.63 -3.79
CA THR A 80 5.55 -3.92 -5.04
C THR A 80 6.99 -4.33 -4.71
N LEU A 81 7.68 -5.00 -5.63
CA LEU A 81 9.10 -5.33 -5.45
C LEU A 81 9.92 -4.05 -5.12
N CYS A 82 9.63 -2.97 -5.84
CA CYS A 82 10.22 -1.64 -5.62
C CYS A 82 10.06 -1.11 -4.19
N SER A 83 8.98 -1.47 -3.47
CA SER A 83 8.78 -1.03 -2.08
C SER A 83 9.69 -1.73 -1.07
N VAL A 84 10.28 -2.87 -1.43
CA VAL A 84 11.16 -3.69 -0.58
C VAL A 84 12.62 -3.61 -1.03
N THR A 85 12.87 -3.49 -2.33
CA THR A 85 14.23 -3.41 -2.90
C THR A 85 14.89 -2.09 -2.54
N HIS A 86 16.09 -2.15 -1.95
CA HIS A 86 16.89 -0.96 -1.69
C HIS A 86 17.58 -0.44 -2.97
N ALA A 87 18.16 -1.34 -3.73
CA ALA A 87 18.86 -1.08 -4.99
C ALA A 87 18.68 -2.25 -5.96
N THR A 88 18.96 -2.03 -7.23
CA THR A 88 18.96 -3.07 -8.27
C THR A 88 20.10 -2.76 -9.23
N GLU A 89 21.06 -3.67 -9.30
CA GLU A 89 22.26 -3.54 -10.11
C GLU A 89 22.43 -4.80 -10.96
N VAL A 90 23.03 -4.66 -12.14
CA VAL A 90 23.27 -5.77 -13.06
C VAL A 90 24.77 -5.91 -13.25
N TRP A 91 25.29 -7.06 -12.87
CA TRP A 91 26.71 -7.42 -13.00
C TRP A 91 26.88 -8.41 -14.14
N TYR A 92 28.00 -8.30 -14.86
CA TYR A 92 28.37 -9.26 -15.88
C TYR A 92 29.35 -10.27 -15.26
N ASP A 93 28.90 -11.52 -15.14
CA ASP A 93 29.71 -12.63 -14.64
C ASP A 93 29.77 -13.76 -15.67
N PRO A 94 30.94 -14.05 -16.26
CA PRO A 94 31.08 -15.08 -17.29
C PRO A 94 31.26 -16.50 -16.74
N ASP A 95 31.55 -16.67 -15.44
CA ASP A 95 31.65 -18.00 -14.83
C ASP A 95 30.41 -18.28 -13.98
N PRO A 96 29.52 -19.21 -14.39
CA PRO A 96 28.29 -19.47 -13.66
C PRO A 96 28.52 -20.10 -12.28
N MET A 97 29.68 -20.72 -12.03
CA MET A 97 30.02 -21.35 -10.74
C MET A 97 30.76 -20.40 -9.79
N GLY A 98 31.17 -19.23 -10.26
CA GLY A 98 31.87 -18.20 -9.50
C GLY A 98 31.03 -16.93 -9.33
N THR A 99 31.52 -16.00 -8.53
CA THR A 99 31.03 -14.62 -8.55
C THR A 99 32.18 -13.63 -8.37
N ILE A 100 32.13 -12.51 -9.07
CA ILE A 100 33.02 -11.36 -8.84
C ILE A 100 32.68 -10.56 -7.57
N ILE A 101 31.51 -10.81 -6.96
CA ILE A 101 31.03 -10.11 -5.77
C ILE A 101 31.50 -10.88 -4.52
N GLU A 102 32.41 -10.29 -3.74
CA GLU A 102 33.00 -10.93 -2.56
C GLU A 102 31.96 -11.35 -1.50
N GLU A 103 30.90 -10.56 -1.35
CA GLU A 103 29.81 -10.79 -0.38
C GLU A 103 28.95 -12.02 -0.72
N ASP A 104 28.89 -12.38 -2.01
CA ASP A 104 28.02 -13.45 -2.51
C ASP A 104 28.76 -14.79 -2.69
N LEU A 105 30.09 -14.82 -2.51
CA LEU A 105 30.93 -16.01 -2.76
C LEU A 105 30.46 -17.26 -1.99
N GLU A 106 30.15 -17.12 -0.70
CA GLU A 106 29.69 -18.23 0.15
C GLU A 106 28.29 -18.72 -0.28
N PHE A 107 27.42 -17.81 -0.73
CA PHE A 107 26.07 -18.13 -1.20
C PHE A 107 26.12 -18.90 -2.52
N VAL A 108 26.92 -18.45 -3.49
CA VAL A 108 27.07 -19.12 -4.79
C VAL A 108 27.72 -20.49 -4.61
N TRP A 109 28.77 -20.60 -3.79
CA TRP A 109 29.44 -21.88 -3.56
C TRP A 109 28.52 -22.92 -2.90
N SER A 110 27.81 -22.53 -1.84
CA SER A 110 26.88 -23.43 -1.13
C SER A 110 25.70 -23.90 -2.01
N TYR A 111 25.24 -23.04 -2.94
CA TYR A 111 24.21 -23.41 -3.91
C TYR A 111 24.65 -24.56 -4.83
N TYR A 112 25.89 -24.53 -5.34
CA TYR A 112 26.42 -25.58 -6.21
C TYR A 112 26.98 -26.81 -5.47
N GLU A 113 27.25 -26.70 -4.17
CA GLU A 113 27.65 -27.84 -3.33
C GLU A 113 26.47 -28.79 -3.06
N MET A 114 25.24 -28.25 -3.00
CA MET A 114 24.02 -29.05 -2.96
C MET A 114 23.65 -29.49 -4.38
N THR A 115 24.01 -30.72 -4.74
CA THR A 115 23.64 -31.31 -6.03
C THR A 115 22.14 -31.58 -6.09
N ASP A 116 21.37 -30.60 -6.59
CA ASP A 116 19.98 -30.82 -6.99
C ASP A 116 19.97 -31.60 -8.33
N GLU A 117 19.23 -32.72 -8.38
CA GLU A 117 19.15 -33.63 -9.53
C GLU A 117 18.63 -32.97 -10.83
N ASP A 118 18.08 -31.75 -10.73
CA ASP A 118 17.45 -31.01 -11.83
C ASP A 118 18.38 -30.01 -12.56
N ILE A 119 19.62 -29.83 -12.10
CA ILE A 119 20.57 -28.87 -12.70
C ILE A 119 21.48 -29.61 -13.70
N ASP A 120 21.13 -29.54 -14.97
CA ASP A 120 21.96 -30.03 -16.07
C ASP A 120 23.07 -29.00 -16.40
N PRO A 121 24.35 -29.27 -16.07
CA PRO A 121 25.45 -28.32 -16.25
C PRO A 121 25.66 -27.93 -17.72
N ASP A 122 25.20 -28.74 -18.68
CA ASP A 122 25.32 -28.48 -20.11
C ASP A 122 24.24 -27.52 -20.64
N LYS A 123 23.21 -27.18 -19.83
CA LYS A 123 22.16 -26.21 -20.18
C LYS A 123 22.40 -24.82 -19.58
N ILE A 124 23.47 -24.64 -18.82
CA ILE A 124 23.80 -23.36 -18.20
C ILE A 124 24.39 -22.46 -19.29
N SER A 125 23.80 -21.28 -19.47
CA SER A 125 24.38 -20.28 -20.38
C SER A 125 25.74 -19.84 -19.85
N PRO A 126 26.77 -19.70 -20.71
CA PRO A 126 27.94 -18.91 -20.36
C PRO A 126 27.59 -17.43 -20.17
#